data_AF-A0A4W3GNN3-F1
#
_entry.id   AF-A0A4W3GNN3-F1
#
_cell.length_a   1.000
_cell.length_b   1.000
_cell.length_c   1.000
_cell.angle_alpha   90.00
_cell.angle_beta   90.00
_cell.angle_gamma   90.00
#
_symmetry.space_group_name_H-M   'P 1'
#
loop_
_entity.id
_entity.type
_entity.pdbx_description
1 polymer ?
#
loop_
_entity_poly.entity_id
_entity_poly.type
_entity_poly.pdbx_seq_one_letter_code
_entity_poly.pdbx_strand_id
1 'polypeptide(L)'
;MFRPISMVVPDSSIIAEIILFGEGFNNCKTLAKKVYTLYSLAIQQLSKQDHYDFGLRALTSLLRYAGKKRRDKPELADEEVSSSQRREREERGKEERENEIDREQRGW
;
A
#
# COMPACT_ATOMS: atom_id res chain seq x y z
N MET A 1 13.49 -25.06 34.50
CA MET A 1 13.51 -25.71 33.17
C MET A 1 12.56 -24.93 32.26
N PHE A 2 13.05 -24.37 31.15
CA PHE A 2 12.22 -23.60 30.22
C PHE A 2 11.70 -24.50 29.09
N ARG A 3 10.44 -24.29 28.69
CA ARG A 3 9.88 -24.91 27.48
C ARG A 3 10.23 -24.03 26.28
N PRO A 4 10.99 -24.51 25.30
CA PRO A 4 11.29 -23.73 24.10
C PRO A 4 10.00 -23.52 23.28
N ILE A 5 9.86 -22.32 22.72
CA ILE A 5 8.76 -21.94 21.82
C ILE A 5 9.37 -21.53 20.48
N SER A 6 8.87 -22.08 19.38
CA SER A 6 9.32 -21.77 18.03
C SER A 6 8.45 -20.66 17.42
N MET A 7 9.07 -19.56 17.00
CA MET A 7 8.41 -18.41 16.34
C MET A 7 9.02 -18.15 14.96
N VAL A 8 8.94 -19.16 14.08
CA VAL A 8 9.69 -19.16 12.79
C VAL A 8 8.92 -18.46 11.67
N VAL A 9 7.59 -18.61 11.61
CA VAL A 9 6.78 -18.07 10.50
C VAL A 9 5.51 -17.42 11.03
N PRO A 10 5.34 -16.09 10.87
CA PRO A 10 4.09 -15.41 11.19
C PRO A 10 3.06 -15.56 10.07
N ASP A 11 1.77 -15.62 10.42
CA ASP A 11 0.69 -15.56 9.44
C ASP A 11 0.46 -14.12 8.96
N SER A 12 0.98 -13.80 7.79
CA SER A 12 0.89 -12.45 7.20
C SER A 12 -0.52 -12.08 6.74
N SER A 13 -1.38 -13.06 6.43
CA SER A 13 -2.75 -12.80 5.97
C SER A 13 -3.61 -12.29 7.12
N ILE A 14 -3.56 -12.96 8.26
CA ILE A 14 -4.31 -12.55 9.48
C ILE A 14 -3.80 -11.19 9.97
N ILE A 15 -2.48 -10.99 9.97
CA ILE A 15 -1.88 -9.71 10.39
C ILE A 15 -2.37 -8.57 9.47
N ALA A 16 -2.40 -8.79 8.16
CA ALA A 16 -2.89 -7.79 7.22
C ALA A 16 -4.37 -7.46 7.44
N GLU A 17 -5.21 -8.46 7.70
CA GLU A 17 -6.63 -8.28 7.99
C GLU A 17 -6.86 -7.42 9.24
N ILE A 18 -6.15 -7.71 10.34
CA ILE A 18 -6.27 -6.95 11.60
C ILE A 18 -5.80 -5.50 11.41
N ILE A 19 -4.71 -5.27 10.67
CA ILE A 19 -4.22 -3.92 10.40
C ILE A 19 -5.25 -3.15 9.57
N LEU A 20 -5.78 -3.73 8.49
CA LEU A 20 -6.81 -3.09 7.67
C LEU A 20 -8.08 -2.78 8.47
N PHE A 21 -8.47 -3.69 9.36
CA PHE A 21 -9.61 -3.48 10.25
C PHE A 21 -9.35 -2.31 11.21
N GLY A 22 -8.19 -2.26 11.84
CA GLY A 22 -7.79 -1.16 12.73
C GLY A 22 -7.63 0.17 12.01
N GLU A 23 -7.23 0.14 10.74
CA GLU A 23 -7.23 1.34 9.92
C GLU A 23 -8.65 1.78 9.59
N GLY A 24 -9.65 0.89 9.51
CA GLY A 24 -11.10 1.13 9.32
C GLY A 24 -11.67 0.78 7.94
N PHE A 25 -11.07 -0.18 7.23
CA PHE A 25 -11.63 -0.72 5.98
C PHE A 25 -12.82 -1.65 6.28
N ASN A 26 -13.80 -1.74 5.39
CA ASN A 26 -14.96 -2.61 5.57
C ASN A 26 -14.70 -4.02 5.01
N ASN A 27 -14.08 -4.12 3.83
CA ASN A 27 -13.82 -5.39 3.15
C ASN A 27 -12.44 -6.02 3.47
N CYS A 28 -12.07 -6.03 4.75
CA CYS A 28 -10.71 -6.39 5.23
C CYS A 28 -10.25 -7.78 4.79
N LYS A 29 -11.08 -8.81 4.93
CA LYS A 29 -10.73 -10.20 4.58
C LYS A 29 -10.36 -10.36 3.11
N THR A 30 -11.15 -9.77 2.22
CA THR A 30 -10.93 -9.82 0.77
C THR A 30 -9.68 -9.04 0.40
N LEU A 31 -9.48 -7.86 0.98
CA LEU A 31 -8.33 -7.00 0.71
C LEU A 31 -7.02 -7.63 1.23
N ALA A 32 -7.03 -8.20 2.44
CA ALA A 32 -5.90 -8.92 3.00
C ALA A 32 -5.48 -10.10 2.11
N LYS A 33 -6.44 -10.87 1.59
CA LYS A 33 -6.16 -11.97 0.64
C LYS A 33 -5.53 -11.46 -0.65
N LYS A 34 -6.01 -10.34 -1.20
CA LYS A 34 -5.41 -9.71 -2.40
C LYS A 34 -3.97 -9.29 -2.15
N VAL A 35 -3.73 -8.58 -1.03
CA VAL A 35 -2.38 -8.13 -0.65
C VAL A 35 -1.45 -9.33 -0.44
N TYR A 36 -1.88 -10.34 0.30
CA TYR A 36 -1.09 -11.56 0.53
C TYR A 36 -0.74 -12.27 -0.78
N THR A 37 -1.73 -12.45 -1.66
CA THR A 37 -1.53 -13.12 -2.96
C THR A 37 -0.54 -12.34 -3.82
N LEU A 38 -0.70 -11.01 -3.90
CA LEU A 38 0.23 -10.15 -4.63
C LEU A 38 1.66 -10.27 -4.08
N TYR A 39 1.80 -10.23 -2.75
CA TYR A 39 3.09 -10.29 -2.09
C TYR A 39 3.79 -11.64 -2.28
N SER A 40 3.05 -12.75 -2.16
CA SER A 40 3.58 -14.09 -2.44
C SER A 40 4.02 -14.23 -3.89
N LEU A 41 3.20 -13.76 -4.84
CA LEU A 41 3.53 -13.80 -6.26
C LEU A 41 4.77 -12.94 -6.56
N ALA A 42 4.88 -11.75 -5.96
CA ALA A 42 6.04 -10.88 -6.12
C ALA A 42 7.33 -11.57 -5.68
N ILE A 43 7.33 -12.24 -4.52
CA ILE A 43 8.48 -13.01 -4.03
C ILE A 43 8.87 -14.13 -5.00
N GLN A 44 7.88 -14.78 -5.63
CA GLN A 44 8.10 -15.93 -6.51
C GLN A 44 8.51 -15.52 -7.93
N GLN A 45 8.00 -14.40 -8.44
CA GLN A 45 8.12 -14.00 -9.84
C GLN A 45 9.21 -12.96 -10.08
N LEU A 46 9.57 -12.16 -9.09
CA LEU A 46 10.62 -11.17 -9.23
C LEU A 46 12.00 -11.82 -9.15
N SER A 47 12.98 -11.18 -9.80
CA SER A 47 14.38 -11.58 -9.70
C SER A 47 14.84 -11.54 -8.24
N LYS A 48 15.67 -12.50 -7.84
CA LYS A 48 16.28 -12.50 -6.51
C LYS A 48 17.31 -11.37 -6.43
N GLN A 49 16.96 -10.30 -5.73
CA GLN A 49 17.80 -9.14 -5.50
C GLN A 49 17.88 -8.87 -4.00
N ASP A 50 19.07 -8.59 -3.48
CA ASP A 50 19.29 -8.42 -2.04
C ASP A 50 18.59 -7.18 -1.46
N HIS A 51 18.28 -6.21 -2.31
CA HIS A 51 17.63 -4.97 -1.90
C HIS A 51 16.10 -5.04 -1.85
N TYR A 52 15.50 -6.18 -2.20
CA TYR A 52 14.05 -6.36 -2.07
C TYR A 52 13.67 -6.79 -0.66
N ASP A 53 12.91 -5.93 0.03
CA ASP A 53 12.35 -6.24 1.36
C ASP A 53 10.89 -6.70 1.22
N PHE A 54 10.70 -8.02 1.24
CA PHE A 54 9.38 -8.66 1.38
C PHE A 54 9.11 -9.12 2.81
N GLY A 55 9.71 -8.47 3.81
CA GLY A 55 9.46 -8.76 5.22
C GLY A 55 8.10 -8.24 5.71
N LEU A 56 7.72 -8.67 6.92
CA LEU A 56 6.49 -8.23 7.58
C LEU A 56 6.49 -6.72 7.91
N ARG A 57 7.69 -6.13 8.08
CA ARG A 57 7.87 -4.69 8.34
C ARG A 57 7.44 -3.85 7.14
N ALA A 58 7.91 -4.21 5.93
CA ALA A 58 7.50 -3.54 4.70
C ALA A 58 5.98 -3.67 4.48
N LEU A 59 5.41 -4.86 4.70
CA LEU A 59 3.97 -5.08 4.62
C LEU A 59 3.18 -4.19 5.59
N THR A 60 3.62 -4.10 6.84
CA THR A 60 2.95 -3.26 7.86
C THR A 60 2.96 -1.78 7.47
N SER A 61 4.10 -1.28 6.97
CA SER A 61 4.23 0.10 6.50
C SER A 61 3.30 0.40 5.33
N LEU A 62 3.19 -0.52 4.37
CA LEU A 62 2.28 -0.40 3.23
C LEU A 62 0.83 -0.27 3.68
N LEU A 63 0.38 -1.15 4.59
CA LEU A 63 -1.00 -1.16 5.07
C LEU A 63 -1.35 0.09 5.88
N ARG A 64 -0.44 0.56 6.73
CA ARG A 64 -0.61 1.83 7.47
C ARG A 64 -0.69 3.03 6.53
N TYR A 65 0.13 3.03 5.48
CA TYR A 65 0.09 4.06 4.46
C TYR A 65 -1.25 4.05 3.69
N ALA A 66 -1.77 2.86 3.35
CA ALA A 66 -3.10 2.73 2.76
C ALA A 66 -4.20 3.26 3.70
N GLY A 67 -4.08 2.99 5.01
CA GLY A 67 -4.99 3.54 6.02
C GLY A 67 -4.95 5.07 6.13
N LYS A 68 -3.75 5.66 6.06
CA LYS A 68 -3.60 7.13 5.93
C LYS A 68 -4.34 7.65 4.70
N LYS A 69 -4.13 7.01 3.55
CA LYS A 69 -4.78 7.44 2.31
C LYS A 69 -6.32 7.31 2.38
N ARG A 70 -6.84 6.29 3.06
CA ARG A 70 -8.29 6.16 3.27
C ARG A 70 -8.86 7.31 4.10
N ARG A 71 -8.14 7.78 5.13
CA ARG A 71 -8.56 8.94 5.93
C ARG A 71 -8.58 10.24 5.12
N ASP A 72 -7.64 10.39 4.19
CA ASP A 72 -7.63 11.56 3.30
C ASP A 72 -8.83 11.57 2.33
N LYS A 73 -9.49 10.41 2.12
CA LYS A 73 -10.62 10.24 1.19
C LYS A 73 -11.72 9.33 1.74
N PRO A 74 -12.53 9.82 2.69
CA PRO A 74 -13.56 9.01 3.34
C PRO A 74 -14.73 8.63 2.42
N GLU A 75 -14.95 9.33 1.31
CA GLU A 75 -16.08 9.12 0.40
C GLU A 75 -15.87 8.02 -0.66
N LEU A 76 -14.63 7.57 -0.85
CA LEU A 76 -14.32 6.54 -1.84
C LEU A 76 -14.49 5.15 -1.25
N ALA A 77 -15.07 4.24 -2.05
CA ALA A 77 -15.13 2.84 -1.70
C ALA A 77 -13.71 2.26 -1.52
N ASP A 78 -13.56 1.25 -0.65
CA ASP A 78 -12.27 0.64 -0.28
C ASP A 78 -11.41 0.24 -1.51
N GLU A 79 -12.05 -0.21 -2.60
CA GLU A 79 -11.39 -0.58 -3.86
C GLU A 79 -10.93 0.63 -4.69
N GLU A 80 -11.65 1.76 -4.60
CA GLU A 80 -11.31 2.98 -5.33
C GLU A 80 -10.16 3.77 -4.69
N VAL A 81 -9.89 3.59 -3.40
CA VAL A 81 -8.75 4.23 -2.74
C VAL A 81 -7.41 3.73 -3.33
N SER A 82 -7.37 2.47 -3.78
CA SER A 82 -6.19 1.90 -4.46
C SER A 82 -6.05 2.43 -5.90
N SER A 83 -7.14 2.49 -6.67
CA SER A 83 -7.12 2.94 -8.07
C SER A 83 -6.98 4.46 -8.23
N SER A 84 -7.45 5.23 -7.25
CA SER A 84 -7.43 6.70 -7.29
C SER A 84 -6.04 7.33 -7.09
N GLN A 85 -5.03 6.60 -6.60
CA GLN A 85 -3.62 7.06 -6.65
C GLN A 85 -3.14 7.36 -8.05
N ARG A 86 -3.60 6.58 -9.03
CA ARG A 86 -3.13 6.67 -10.40
C ARG A 86 -3.70 7.91 -11.10
N ARG A 87 -4.97 8.23 -10.83
CA ARG A 87 -5.64 9.44 -11.35
C ARG A 87 -5.04 10.73 -10.80
N GLU A 88 -4.77 10.80 -9.49
CA GLU A 88 -4.21 12.02 -8.88
C GLU A 88 -2.78 12.35 -9.34
N ARG A 89 -1.98 11.32 -9.65
CA ARG A 89 -0.61 11.53 -10.14
C ARG A 89 -0.60 12.03 -11.58
N GLU A 90 -1.62 11.65 -12.36
CA GLU A 90 -1.85 12.14 -13.72
C GLU A 90 -2.39 13.57 -13.72
N GLU A 91 -3.25 13.94 -12.77
CA GLU A 91 -3.79 15.30 -12.62
C GLU A 91 -2.73 16.28 -12.10
N ARG A 92 -1.97 15.91 -11.07
CA ARG A 92 -0.87 16.75 -10.55
C ARG A 92 0.22 16.97 -11.59
N GLY A 93 0.54 15.93 -12.37
CA GLY A 93 1.50 16.04 -13.47
C GLY A 93 1.00 16.83 -14.68
N LYS A 94 -0.29 17.15 -14.78
CA LYS A 94 -0.83 18.10 -15.76
C LYS A 94 -0.81 19.52 -15.22
N GLU A 95 -1.19 19.71 -13.96
CA GLU A 95 -1.16 21.01 -13.27
C GLU A 95 0.27 21.56 -13.14
N GLU A 96 1.27 20.70 -12.90
CA GLU A 96 2.69 21.09 -12.91
C GLU A 96 3.14 21.56 -14.30
N ARG A 97 2.70 20.90 -15.37
CA ARG A 97 3.03 21.29 -16.76
C ARG A 97 2.33 22.58 -17.17
N GLU A 98 1.06 22.76 -16.79
CA GLU A 98 0.33 24.01 -17.04
C GLU A 98 0.97 25.17 -16.28
N ASN A 99 1.39 24.97 -15.03
CA ASN A 99 2.12 25.98 -14.25
C ASN A 99 3.51 26.29 -14.81
N GLU A 100 4.19 25.32 -15.43
CA GLU A 100 5.47 25.53 -16.11
C GLU A 100 5.30 26.36 -17.40
N ILE A 101 4.28 26.04 -18.21
CA ILE A 101 3.95 26.80 -19.43
C ILE A 101 3.52 28.24 -19.07
N ASP A 102 2.74 28.41 -18.00
CA ASP A 102 2.31 29.73 -17.52
C ASP A 102 3.48 30.53 -16.92
N ARG A 103 4.47 29.88 -16.29
CA ARG A 103 5.70 30.54 -15.83
C ARG A 103 6.59 30.98 -17.00
N GLU A 104 6.76 30.13 -18.01
CA GLU A 104 7.51 30.48 -19.22
C GLU A 104 6.86 31.64 -19.99
N GLN A 105 5.52 31.70 -20.05
CA GLN A 105 4.82 32.82 -20.68
C GLN A 105 4.85 34.13 -19.86
N ARG A 106 5.10 34.06 -18.54
CA ARG A 106 5.20 35.24 -17.66
C ARG A 106 6.63 35.77 -17.47
N GLY A 107 7.64 35.14 -18.08
CA GLY A 107 9.00 35.68 -18.15
C GLY A 107 9.73 35.82 -16.81
N TRP A 108 9.67 34.79 -15.95
CA TRP A 108 10.57 34.60 -14.81
C TRP A 108 11.32 33.28 -14.93
#